data_AF-A0A359D0T8-F1
#
_entry.id   AF-A0A359D0T8-F1
#
_cell.length_a   1.000
_cell.length_b   1.000
_cell.length_c   1.000
_cell.angle_alpha   90.00
_cell.angle_beta   90.00
_cell.angle_gamma   90.00
#
_symmetry.space_group_name_H-M   'P 1'
#
loop_
_entity.id
_entity.type
_entity.pdbx_description
1 polymer ?
#
loop_
_entity_poly.entity_id
_entity_poly.type
_entity_poly.pdbx_seq_one_letter_code
_entity_poly.pdbx_strand_id
1 'polypeptide(L)'
;MKKIVIIAVVLFSVNFFASAQKGNAIEVLYFKANLACCKAKSCNALEADVQKIVSENFKDGSVVFKEVKLADEANKELVEKYKAQSQTVVIVKKKKKKETAVDVSELMKNYLQTQDKEALQKQFLAKVEEVKKK
;
A
#
# COMPACT_ATOMS: atom_id res chain seq x y z
N MET A 1 -54.86 22.51 -7.03
CA MET A 1 -53.63 23.09 -6.44
C MET A 1 -52.73 21.95 -5.98
N LYS A 2 -51.47 21.93 -6.46
CA LYS A 2 -50.23 21.51 -5.76
C LYS A 2 -50.35 20.24 -4.87
N LYS A 3 -49.65 19.12 -5.09
CA LYS A 3 -48.33 18.89 -5.67
C LYS A 3 -48.22 17.40 -6.04
N ILE A 4 -47.78 17.08 -7.25
CA ILE A 4 -47.31 15.74 -7.62
C ILE A 4 -45.91 15.62 -7.00
N VAL A 5 -45.76 14.78 -5.98
CA VAL A 5 -44.46 14.46 -5.40
C VAL A 5 -43.87 13.33 -6.24
N ILE A 6 -43.06 13.71 -7.23
CA ILE A 6 -42.15 12.79 -7.92
C ILE A 6 -41.08 12.41 -6.90
N ILE A 7 -41.20 11.23 -6.29
CA ILE A 7 -40.12 10.63 -5.51
C ILE A 7 -39.08 10.16 -6.52
N ALA A 8 -38.10 11.04 -6.76
CA ALA A 8 -36.89 10.71 -7.49
C ALA A 8 -36.18 9.58 -6.73
N VAL A 9 -36.10 8.42 -7.38
CA VAL A 9 -35.22 7.30 -7.01
C VAL A 9 -33.79 7.82 -7.09
N VAL A 10 -33.27 8.31 -5.96
CA VAL A 10 -31.84 8.54 -5.79
C VAL A 10 -31.23 7.16 -5.58
N LEU A 11 -30.72 6.62 -6.68
CA LEU A 11 -29.69 5.58 -6.70
C LEU A 11 -28.52 6.08 -5.85
N PHE A 12 -28.59 5.89 -4.53
CA PHE A 12 -27.40 5.86 -3.70
C PHE A 12 -26.69 4.58 -4.09
N SER A 13 -25.83 4.71 -5.09
CA SER A 13 -24.78 3.77 -5.41
C SER A 13 -24.02 3.49 -4.12
N VAL A 14 -24.35 2.35 -3.53
CA VAL A 14 -23.47 1.62 -2.64
C VAL A 14 -22.14 1.47 -3.37
N ASN A 15 -21.23 2.43 -3.16
CA ASN A 15 -19.82 2.23 -3.39
C ASN A 15 -19.31 1.32 -2.26
N PHE A 16 -19.82 0.08 -2.28
CA PHE A 16 -19.11 -1.04 -1.70
C PHE A 16 -17.75 -1.02 -2.41
N PHE A 17 -16.70 -0.61 -1.69
CA PHE A 17 -15.33 -0.86 -2.10
C PHE A 17 -15.11 -2.37 -2.05
N ALA A 18 -15.65 -3.08 -3.02
CA ALA A 18 -15.37 -4.47 -3.30
C ALA A 18 -13.98 -4.54 -3.95
N SER A 19 -12.94 -4.27 -3.17
CA SER A 19 -11.57 -4.73 -3.45
C SER A 19 -11.47 -6.24 -3.20
N ALA A 20 -12.39 -7.04 -3.76
CA ALA A 20 -12.43 -8.49 -3.59
C ALA A 20 -11.93 -9.24 -4.83
N GLN A 21 -11.66 -8.55 -5.95
CA GLN A 21 -11.15 -9.19 -7.17
C GLN A 21 -9.62 -9.09 -7.27
N LYS A 22 -8.89 -9.76 -6.37
CA LYS A 22 -7.48 -10.23 -6.55
C LYS A 22 -7.00 -10.98 -5.29
N GLY A 23 -7.74 -11.99 -4.85
CA GLY A 23 -7.49 -12.72 -3.59
C GLY A 23 -6.15 -13.47 -3.45
N ASN A 24 -5.19 -13.28 -4.36
CA ASN A 24 -3.84 -13.86 -4.32
C ASN A 24 -2.71 -12.86 -4.64
N ALA A 25 -3.02 -11.59 -4.94
CA ALA A 25 -1.97 -10.61 -5.23
C ALA A 25 -1.23 -10.24 -3.95
N ILE A 26 0.09 -10.08 -4.05
CA ILE A 26 0.92 -9.57 -2.95
C ILE A 26 0.72 -8.05 -2.91
N GLU A 27 0.42 -7.51 -1.75
CA GLU A 27 0.24 -6.08 -1.52
C GLU A 27 1.52 -5.51 -0.90
N VAL A 28 2.04 -4.43 -1.47
CA VAL A 28 3.12 -3.63 -0.88
C VAL A 28 2.46 -2.40 -0.27
N LEU A 29 2.31 -2.42 1.05
CA LEU A 29 1.70 -1.34 1.82
C LEU A 29 2.77 -0.32 2.19
N TYR A 30 2.65 0.91 1.68
CA TYR A 30 3.49 2.04 2.05
C TYR A 30 2.73 2.97 2.99
N PHE A 31 3.19 3.11 4.23
CA PHE A 31 2.53 3.91 5.25
C PHE A 31 3.03 5.35 5.24
N LYS A 32 2.12 6.26 4.92
CA LYS A 32 2.43 7.68 4.70
C LYS A 32 1.82 8.55 5.79
N ALA A 33 2.67 9.30 6.46
CA ALA A 33 2.27 10.35 7.39
C ALA A 33 2.12 11.70 6.66
N ASN A 34 1.24 12.56 7.17
CA ASN A 34 1.19 13.96 6.75
C ASN A 34 2.35 14.72 7.42
N LEU A 35 3.49 14.81 6.72
CA LEU A 35 4.68 15.51 7.21
C LEU A 35 4.83 16.89 6.57
N ALA A 36 5.49 17.80 7.30
CA ALA A 36 5.85 19.12 6.77
C ALA A 36 6.87 19.02 5.60
N CYS A 37 6.85 20.05 4.75
CA CYS A 37 7.43 20.09 3.39
C CYS A 37 8.83 19.44 3.23
N CYS A 38 9.79 19.73 4.11
CA CYS A 38 11.15 19.18 3.98
C CYS A 38 11.22 17.67 4.21
N LYS A 39 10.42 17.13 5.13
CA LYS A 39 10.34 15.69 5.42
C LYS A 39 9.45 14.96 4.42
N ALA A 40 8.43 15.66 3.88
CA ALA A 40 7.55 15.13 2.85
C ALA A 40 8.30 14.81 1.55
N LYS A 41 9.29 15.64 1.15
CA LYS A 41 10.06 15.41 -0.08
C LYS A 41 10.75 14.04 -0.10
N SER A 42 11.45 13.68 0.97
CA SER A 42 12.14 12.38 1.06
C SER A 42 11.16 11.21 1.16
N CYS A 43 10.02 11.39 1.82
CA CYS A 43 8.98 10.35 1.89
C CYS A 43 8.36 10.12 0.50
N ASN A 44 8.00 11.19 -0.21
CA ASN A 44 7.41 11.11 -1.54
C ASN A 44 8.39 10.53 -2.57
N ALA A 45 9.68 10.85 -2.46
CA ALA A 45 10.71 10.26 -3.32
C ALA A 45 10.84 8.75 -3.08
N LEU A 46 10.91 8.33 -1.81
CA LEU A 46 10.94 6.91 -1.43
C LEU A 46 9.71 6.16 -1.93
N GLU A 47 8.53 6.75 -1.73
CA GLU A 47 7.25 6.21 -2.20
C GLU A 47 7.27 5.99 -3.72
N ALA A 48 7.69 7.00 -4.48
CA ALA A 48 7.77 6.94 -5.93
C ALA A 48 8.78 5.88 -6.41
N ASP A 49 9.94 5.76 -5.76
CA ASP A 49 10.94 4.75 -6.10
C ASP A 49 10.42 3.32 -5.81
N VAL A 50 9.75 3.08 -4.68
CA VAL A 50 9.14 1.77 -4.36
C VAL A 50 8.00 1.46 -5.34
N GLN A 51 7.13 2.42 -5.63
CA GLN A 51 6.06 2.27 -6.61
C GLN A 51 6.62 1.93 -7.99
N LYS A 52 7.69 2.61 -8.41
CA LYS A 52 8.39 2.36 -9.68
C LYS A 52 8.91 0.93 -9.74
N ILE A 53 9.64 0.47 -8.71
CA ILE A 53 10.14 -0.91 -8.60
C ILE A 53 8.98 -1.90 -8.78
N VAL A 54 7.85 -1.72 -8.09
CA VAL A 54 6.70 -2.63 -8.21
C VAL A 54 6.13 -2.60 -9.64
N SER A 55 5.88 -1.42 -10.19
CA SER A 55 5.26 -1.26 -11.51
C SER A 55 6.12 -1.80 -12.67
N GLU A 56 7.45 -1.70 -12.55
CA GLU A 56 8.38 -2.14 -13.60
C GLU A 56 8.57 -3.65 -13.59
N ASN A 57 8.55 -4.28 -12.40
CA ASN A 57 8.84 -5.70 -12.24
C ASN A 57 7.59 -6.59 -12.20
N PHE A 58 6.42 -6.06 -11.85
CA PHE A 58 5.18 -6.83 -11.66
C PHE A 58 4.02 -6.29 -12.50
N LYS A 59 4.24 -6.17 -13.82
CA LYS A 59 3.26 -5.67 -14.79
C LYS A 59 2.01 -6.55 -14.93
N ASP A 60 2.13 -7.82 -14.56
CA ASP A 60 1.02 -8.79 -14.51
C ASP A 60 0.05 -8.53 -13.34
N GLY A 61 0.42 -7.62 -12.43
CA GLY A 61 -0.35 -7.29 -11.25
C GLY A 61 -0.38 -8.41 -10.21
N SER A 62 0.62 -9.29 -10.23
CA SER A 62 0.90 -10.28 -9.16
C SER A 62 1.34 -9.61 -7.85
N VAL A 63 1.92 -8.42 -7.94
CA VAL A 63 2.26 -7.54 -6.83
C VAL A 63 1.66 -6.16 -7.08
N VAL A 64 1.04 -5.57 -6.07
CA VAL A 64 0.35 -4.28 -6.18
C VAL A 64 0.84 -3.34 -5.09
N PHE A 65 1.23 -2.13 -5.48
CA PHE A 65 1.59 -1.06 -4.56
C PHE A 65 0.33 -0.38 -4.02
N LYS A 66 0.28 -0.15 -2.70
CA LYS A 66 -0.81 0.57 -2.02
C LYS A 66 -0.24 1.60 -1.05
N GLU A 67 -0.62 2.86 -1.26
CA GLU A 67 -0.41 3.91 -0.27
C GLU A 67 -1.45 3.77 0.86
N VAL A 68 -0.99 3.81 2.10
CA VAL A 68 -1.82 3.74 3.31
C VAL A 68 -1.57 5.01 4.13
N LYS A 69 -2.54 5.92 4.11
CA LYS A 69 -2.43 7.19 4.86
C LYS A 69 -2.69 6.96 6.33
N LEU A 70 -1.73 7.31 7.18
CA LEU A 70 -1.85 7.17 8.64
C LEU A 70 -2.98 8.01 9.24
N ALA A 71 -3.30 9.14 8.60
CA ALA A 71 -4.33 10.07 9.07
C ALA A 71 -5.76 9.64 8.70
N ASP A 72 -5.92 8.61 7.88
CA ASP A 72 -7.23 8.13 7.43
C ASP A 72 -7.78 7.09 8.42
N GLU A 73 -8.99 7.33 8.93
CA GLU A 73 -9.62 6.44 9.91
C GLU A 73 -9.87 5.05 9.35
N ALA A 74 -10.12 4.93 8.03
CA ALA A 74 -10.30 3.66 7.35
C ALA A 74 -9.06 2.75 7.42
N ASN A 75 -7.88 3.33 7.70
CA ASN A 75 -6.62 2.59 7.78
C ASN A 75 -6.18 2.27 9.21
N LYS A 76 -6.89 2.72 10.25
CA LYS A 76 -6.48 2.56 11.66
C LYS A 76 -6.14 1.11 12.00
N GLU A 77 -6.96 0.15 11.59
CA GLU A 77 -6.71 -1.27 11.85
C GLU A 77 -5.39 -1.76 11.23
N LEU A 78 -5.06 -1.33 10.00
CA LEU A 78 -3.79 -1.69 9.34
C LEU A 78 -2.60 -1.02 10.04
N VAL A 79 -2.75 0.25 10.43
CA VAL A 79 -1.71 1.00 11.14
C VAL A 79 -1.39 0.35 12.47
N GLU A 80 -2.40 -0.02 13.26
CA GLU A 80 -2.21 -0.69 14.53
C GLU A 80 -1.64 -2.11 14.36
N LYS A 81 -2.18 -2.88 13.41
CA LYS A 81 -1.74 -4.25 13.12
C LYS A 81 -0.25 -4.34 12.83
N TYR A 82 0.28 -3.42 12.04
CA TYR A 82 1.69 -3.41 11.66
C TYR A 82 2.54 -2.42 12.49
N LYS A 83 1.95 -1.78 13.52
CA LYS A 83 2.58 -0.72 14.31
C LYS A 83 3.26 0.33 13.42
N ALA A 84 2.58 0.69 12.33
CA ALA A 84 3.18 1.42 11.23
C ALA A 84 3.44 2.88 11.58
N GLN A 85 4.59 3.38 11.13
CA GLN A 85 4.99 4.78 11.23
C GLN A 85 5.22 5.33 9.83
N SER A 86 5.63 6.60 9.74
CA SER A 86 6.01 7.19 8.46
C SER A 86 7.14 6.38 7.82
N GLN A 87 7.04 6.12 6.51
CA GLN A 87 8.02 5.35 5.73
C GLN A 87 8.05 3.85 6.08
N THR A 88 7.10 3.35 6.88
CA THR A 88 6.95 1.91 7.07
C THR A 88 6.50 1.28 5.75
N VAL A 89 7.16 0.18 5.34
CA VAL A 89 6.78 -0.58 4.16
C VAL A 89 6.62 -2.05 4.53
N VAL A 90 5.43 -2.60 4.25
CA VAL A 90 5.07 -3.98 4.57
C VAL A 90 4.64 -4.72 3.32
N ILE A 91 5.22 -5.89 3.09
CA ILE A 91 4.82 -6.81 2.02
C ILE A 91 3.84 -7.80 2.61
N VAL A 92 2.60 -7.84 2.10
CA VAL A 92 1.51 -8.65 2.61
C VAL A 92 1.01 -9.60 1.52
N LYS A 93 0.90 -10.88 1.84
CA LYS A 93 0.25 -11.88 1.01
C LYS A 93 -0.91 -12.48 1.77
N LYS A 94 -2.12 -12.30 1.24
CA LYS A 94 -3.35 -12.92 1.75
C LYS A 94 -3.65 -14.15 0.90
N LYS A 95 -3.75 -15.32 1.54
CA LYS A 95 -4.16 -16.57 0.88
C LYS A 95 -5.22 -17.26 1.75
N LYS A 96 -6.48 -17.17 1.32
CA LYS A 96 -7.65 -17.72 2.03
C LYS A 96 -7.71 -17.24 3.49
N LYS A 97 -7.33 -18.10 4.45
CA LYS A 97 -7.36 -17.85 5.91
C LYS A 97 -5.98 -17.55 6.51
N LYS A 98 -4.91 -17.55 5.70
CA LYS A 98 -3.54 -17.25 6.15
C LYS A 98 -3.08 -15.93 5.53
N GLU A 99 -2.50 -15.08 6.37
CA GLU A 99 -1.82 -13.87 5.96
C GLU A 99 -0.34 -14.01 6.32
N THR A 100 0.53 -13.74 5.36
CA THR A 100 1.97 -13.61 5.57
C THR A 100 2.33 -12.15 5.36
N ALA A 101 2.90 -11.51 6.37
CA ALA A 101 3.37 -10.14 6.29
C ALA A 101 4.86 -10.07 6.65
N VAL A 102 5.61 -9.25 5.93
CA VAL A 102 7.02 -8.98 6.20
C VAL A 102 7.24 -7.48 6.17
N ASP A 103 7.72 -6.93 7.28
CA ASP A 103 8.18 -5.55 7.36
C ASP A 103 9.55 -5.44 6.66
N VAL A 104 9.64 -4.53 5.69
CA VAL A 104 10.86 -4.24 4.92
C VAL A 104 11.34 -2.80 5.12
N SER A 105 10.86 -2.12 6.17
CA SER A 105 11.20 -0.74 6.48
C SER A 105 12.70 -0.52 6.71
N GLU A 106 13.43 -1.55 7.16
CA GLU A 106 14.89 -1.48 7.29
C GLU A 106 15.59 -1.31 5.94
N LEU A 107 15.07 -1.93 4.87
CA LEU A 107 15.60 -1.74 3.52
C LEU A 107 15.43 -0.28 3.07
N MET A 108 14.28 0.31 3.40
CA MET A 108 13.98 1.71 3.09
C MET A 108 14.90 2.67 3.84
N LYS A 109 15.16 2.40 5.12
CA LYS A 109 16.10 3.18 5.94
C LYS A 109 17.51 3.11 5.37
N ASN A 110 17.98 1.92 5.01
CA ASN A 110 19.30 1.73 4.41
C ASN A 110 19.39 2.48 3.07
N TYR A 111 18.37 2.36 2.22
CA TYR A 111 18.32 3.09 0.95
C TYR A 111 18.35 4.61 1.14
N LEU A 112 17.64 5.16 2.13
CA LEU A 112 17.69 6.59 2.41
C LEU A 112 19.09 7.06 2.80
N GLN A 113 19.90 6.21 3.42
CA GLN A 113 21.28 6.50 3.81
C GLN A 113 22.28 6.32 2.65
N THR A 114 22.15 5.25 1.87
CA THR A 114 23.14 4.90 0.84
C THR A 114 22.80 5.42 -0.56
N GLN A 115 21.51 5.70 -0.81
CA GLN A 115 20.95 6.03 -2.12
C GLN A 115 21.20 4.95 -3.20
N ASP A 116 21.52 3.71 -2.78
CA ASP A 116 21.80 2.59 -3.68
C ASP A 116 20.47 1.95 -4.16
N LYS A 117 20.02 2.39 -5.34
CA LYS A 117 18.78 1.90 -5.96
C LYS A 117 18.86 0.44 -6.39
N GLU A 118 20.03 -0.01 -6.86
CA GLU A 118 20.20 -1.38 -7.32
C GLU A 118 20.13 -2.36 -6.15
N ALA A 119 20.80 -2.04 -5.04
CA ALA A 119 20.72 -2.83 -3.82
C ALA A 119 19.30 -2.87 -3.27
N LEU A 120 18.60 -1.73 -3.23
CA LEU A 120 17.20 -1.68 -2.81
C LEU A 120 16.34 -2.59 -3.68
N GLN A 121 16.39 -2.43 -5.01
CA GLN A 121 15.59 -3.23 -5.93
C GLN A 121 15.87 -4.73 -5.75
N LYS A 122 17.14 -5.13 -5.72
CA LYS A 122 17.52 -6.54 -5.56
C LYS A 122 17.00 -7.14 -4.25
N GLN A 123 17.21 -6.44 -3.12
CA GLN A 123 16.77 -6.92 -1.80
C GLN A 123 15.24 -6.93 -1.67
N PHE A 124 14.58 -5.91 -2.21
CA PHE A 124 13.13 -5.81 -2.22
C PHE A 124 12.48 -6.95 -3.02
N LEU A 125 12.96 -7.21 -4.24
CA LEU A 125 12.47 -8.32 -5.07
C LEU A 125 12.71 -9.68 -4.41
N ALA A 126 13.86 -9.87 -3.76
CA ALA A 126 14.15 -11.09 -2.99
C ALA A 126 13.14 -11.30 -1.85
N LYS A 127 12.76 -10.22 -1.14
CA LYS A 127 11.74 -10.28 -0.07
C LYS A 127 10.35 -10.57 -0.61
N VAL A 128 9.98 -9.98 -1.75
CA VAL A 128 8.70 -10.31 -2.42
C VAL A 128 8.65 -11.80 -2.79
N GLU A 129 9.72 -12.35 -3.36
CA GLU A 129 9.79 -13.78 -3.72
C GLU A 129 9.80 -14.70 -2.49
N GLU A 130 10.41 -14.27 -1.37
CA GLU A 130 10.34 -14.96 -0.09
C GLU A 130 8.88 -15.06 0.40
N VAL A 131 8.14 -13.94 0.37
CA VAL A 131 6.71 -13.91 0.74
C VAL A 131 5.87 -14.72 -0.23
N LYS A 132 6.20 -14.70 -1.53
CA LYS A 132 5.49 -15.46 -2.56
C LYS A 132 5.57 -16.97 -2.34
N LYS A 133 6.66 -17.48 -1.77
CA LYS A 133 6.86 -18.91 -1.48
C LYS A 133 6.15 -19.39 -0.20
N LYS A 134 5.88 -18.49 0.75
CA LYS A 134 5.15 -18.77 2.00
C LYS A 134 3.64 -18.84 1.77
#